data_AF-A0A925HHI9-F1
#
_entry.id   AF-A0A925HHI9-F1
#
_cell.length_a   1.000
_cell.length_b   1.000
_cell.length_c   1.000
_cell.angle_alpha   90.00
_cell.angle_beta   90.00
_cell.angle_gamma   90.00
#
_symmetry.space_group_name_H-M   'P 1'
#
loop_
_entity.id
_entity.type
_entity.pdbx_description
1 polymer ?
#
loop_
_entity_poly.entity_id
_entity_poly.type
_entity_poly.pdbx_seq_one_letter_code
_entity_poly.pdbx_strand_id
1 'polypeptide(L)'
;MEPETPSGHPQCPKCSSPMEGGVVADGVHAGERVALWVRGYMKRSWLGYEKLSPDPQDRFQIAAFRCTQCGFIEHYAVENLPVKRPKWF
;
A
#
# COMPACT_ATOMS: atom_id res chain seq x y z
N MET A 1 8.45 18.48 -11.88
CA MET A 1 9.18 17.35 -11.29
C MET A 1 8.16 16.26 -11.04
N GLU A 2 8.02 15.36 -12.02
CA GLU A 2 7.16 14.18 -11.92
C GLU A 2 7.83 13.21 -10.94
N PRO A 3 7.13 12.65 -9.93
CA PRO A 3 7.74 11.72 -9.01
C PRO A 3 8.23 10.50 -9.79
N GLU A 4 9.53 10.32 -9.80
CA GLU A 4 10.22 9.25 -10.51
C GLU A 4 9.69 7.92 -9.96
N THR A 5 8.96 7.20 -10.81
CA THR A 5 8.60 5.81 -10.53
C THR A 5 9.92 5.04 -10.43
N PRO A 6 10.16 4.24 -9.36
CA PRO A 6 11.40 3.48 -9.24
C PRO A 6 11.64 2.69 -10.53
N SER A 7 12.75 2.98 -11.19
CA SER A 7 13.01 2.74 -12.61
C SER A 7 13.31 1.28 -12.99
N GLY A 8 12.92 0.31 -12.16
CA GLY A 8 12.97 -1.10 -12.48
C GLY A 8 11.55 -1.64 -12.49
N HIS A 9 11.05 -2.09 -13.66
CA HIS A 9 9.90 -2.98 -13.68
C HIS A 9 10.26 -4.18 -12.79
N PRO A 10 9.63 -4.38 -11.62
CA PRO A 10 10.10 -5.38 -10.70
C PRO A 10 9.97 -6.75 -11.36
N GLN A 11 11.05 -7.52 -11.36
CA GLN A 11 11.02 -8.92 -11.78
C GLN A 11 10.54 -9.76 -10.61
N CYS A 12 9.64 -10.70 -10.88
CA CYS A 12 9.14 -11.58 -9.84
C CYS A 12 10.28 -12.41 -9.23
N PRO A 13 10.50 -12.38 -7.90
CA PRO A 13 11.58 -13.15 -7.28
C PRO A 13 11.32 -14.66 -7.29
N LYS A 14 10.13 -15.10 -7.73
CA LYS A 14 9.72 -16.52 -7.76
C LYS A 14 9.87 -17.15 -9.14
N CYS A 15 9.67 -16.40 -10.22
CA CYS A 15 9.69 -16.93 -11.59
C CYS A 15 10.31 -15.99 -12.63
N SER A 16 10.88 -14.85 -12.20
CA SER A 16 11.58 -13.84 -13.02
C SER A 16 10.73 -13.11 -14.07
N SER A 17 9.42 -13.36 -14.13
CA SER A 17 8.50 -12.68 -15.03
C SER A 17 8.22 -11.24 -14.60
N PRO A 18 7.77 -10.36 -15.53
CA PRO A 18 7.40 -8.99 -15.19
C PRO A 18 6.30 -8.90 -14.12
N MET A 19 6.33 -7.81 -13.36
CA MET A 19 5.29 -7.47 -12.39
C MET A 19 4.57 -6.18 -12.76
N GLU A 20 3.27 -6.13 -12.48
CA GLU A 20 2.41 -4.95 -12.66
C GLU A 20 2.15 -4.25 -11.33
N GLY A 21 2.17 -2.92 -11.33
CA GLY A 21 1.92 -2.11 -10.14
C GLY A 21 0.44 -1.96 -9.82
N GLY A 22 0.11 -1.92 -8.53
CA GLY A 22 -1.24 -1.75 -8.01
C GLY A 22 -1.25 -1.32 -6.54
N VAL A 23 -2.42 -1.41 -5.91
CA VAL A 23 -2.63 -1.11 -4.50
C VAL A 23 -3.47 -2.20 -3.85
N VAL A 24 -3.32 -2.36 -2.54
CA VAL A 24 -4.26 -3.16 -1.76
C VAL A 24 -5.42 -2.25 -1.36
N ALA A 25 -6.65 -2.64 -1.70
CA ALA A 25 -7.85 -1.93 -1.28
C ALA A 25 -8.27 -2.44 0.11
N ASP A 26 -8.54 -1.51 1.03
CA ASP A 26 -9.17 -1.75 2.31
C ASP A 26 -10.62 -1.23 2.26
N GLY A 27 -11.56 -2.12 2.57
CA GLY A 27 -12.98 -1.84 2.53
C GLY A 27 -13.43 -1.06 3.76
N VAL A 28 -13.97 0.14 3.55
CA VAL A 28 -14.56 0.96 4.61
C VAL A 28 -16.06 1.09 4.39
N HIS A 29 -16.81 1.43 5.44
CA HIS A 29 -18.28 1.57 5.37
C HIS A 29 -18.78 2.50 4.24
N ALA A 30 -17.94 3.42 3.74
CA ALA A 30 -18.28 4.39 2.72
C ALA A 30 -17.45 4.25 1.41
N GLY A 31 -16.93 3.06 1.11
CA GLY A 31 -16.21 2.77 -0.14
C GLY A 31 -14.89 2.04 0.09
N GLU A 32 -13.93 2.25 -0.80
CA GLU A 32 -12.62 1.62 -0.73
C GLU A 32 -11.54 2.68 -0.53
N ARG A 33 -10.52 2.34 0.26
CA ARG A 33 -9.32 3.16 0.45
C ARG A 33 -8.09 2.33 0.19
N VAL A 34 -6.97 2.99 -0.10
CA VAL A 34 -5.68 2.29 -0.13
C VAL A 34 -5.36 1.81 1.29
N ALA A 35 -5.02 0.54 1.43
CA ALA A 35 -4.60 -0.05 2.70
C ALA A 35 -3.33 0.61 3.22
N LEU A 36 -3.23 0.72 4.54
CA LEU A 36 -2.12 1.36 5.21
C LEU A 36 -1.30 0.33 5.99
N TRP A 37 0.01 0.41 5.87
CA TRP A 37 0.93 -0.18 6.84
C TRP A 37 1.14 0.82 7.97
N VAL A 38 1.08 0.33 9.20
CA VAL A 38 1.21 1.16 10.40
C VAL A 38 2.38 0.67 11.22
N ARG A 39 3.31 1.58 11.57
CA ARG A 39 4.43 1.26 12.45
C ARG A 39 3.93 1.00 13.86
N GLY A 40 4.41 -0.09 14.46
CA GLY A 40 4.15 -0.46 15.85
C GLY A 40 3.05 -1.50 16.01
N TYR A 41 2.66 -1.74 17.27
CA TYR A 41 1.65 -2.73 17.64
C TYR A 41 0.41 -2.06 18.18
N MET A 42 -0.72 -2.76 18.14
CA MET A 42 -1.95 -2.28 18.76
C MET A 42 -1.71 -2.02 20.25
N LYS A 43 -2.02 -0.80 20.68
CA LYS A 43 -1.96 -0.44 22.10
C LYS A 43 -3.27 -0.88 22.74
N ARG A 44 -3.18 -1.80 23.70
CA ARG A 44 -4.33 -2.20 24.51
C ARG A 44 -4.76 -1.00 25.34
N SER A 45 -5.99 -0.52 25.16
CA SER A 45 -6.53 0.50 26.06
C SER A 45 -7.02 -0.15 27.36
N TRP A 46 -6.98 0.62 28.46
CA TRP A 46 -7.47 0.18 29.77
C TRP A 46 -8.96 -0.22 29.76
N LEU A 47 -9.74 0.31 28.80
CA LEU A 47 -11.15 0.00 28.61
C LEU A 47 -11.40 -1.23 27.70
N GLY A 48 -10.36 -1.99 27.35
CA GLY A 48 -10.50 -3.23 26.58
C GLY A 48 -10.65 -3.07 25.07
N TYR A 49 -10.80 -1.83 24.56
CA TYR A 49 -10.80 -1.56 23.13
C TYR A 49 -9.37 -1.40 22.61
N GLU A 50 -8.98 -2.21 21.65
CA GLU A 50 -7.72 -2.02 20.91
C GLU A 50 -7.91 -0.85 19.96
N LYS A 51 -7.44 0.34 20.36
CA LYS A 51 -7.52 1.52 19.49
C LYS A 51 -6.24 1.64 18.69
N LEU A 52 -6.34 1.39 17.38
CA LEU A 52 -5.30 1.76 16.43
C LEU A 52 -5.32 3.28 16.25
N SER A 53 -4.53 3.99 17.07
CA SER A 53 -4.35 5.46 16.97
C SER A 53 -2.89 5.83 16.70
N PRO A 54 -2.27 5.31 15.63
CA PRO A 54 -0.91 5.68 15.25
C PRO A 54 -0.86 7.13 14.80
N ASP A 55 0.24 7.78 15.11
CA ASP A 55 0.52 9.13 14.66
C ASP A 55 0.60 9.17 13.12
N PRO A 56 0.30 10.30 12.45
CA PRO A 56 0.33 10.39 11.00
C PRO A 56 1.66 9.94 10.37
N GLN A 57 2.78 10.23 11.01
CA GLN A 57 4.14 9.85 10.58
C GLN A 57 4.44 8.33 10.66
N ASP A 58 3.56 7.57 11.31
CA ASP A 58 3.68 6.12 11.42
C ASP A 58 2.78 5.38 10.41
N ARG A 59 2.11 6.11 9.51
CA ARG A 59 1.22 5.57 8.49
C ARG A 59 1.87 5.64 7.12
N PHE A 60 1.91 4.50 6.44
CA PHE A 60 2.49 4.36 5.11
C PHE A 60 1.47 3.70 4.19
N GLN A 61 1.33 4.18 2.96
CA GLN A 61 0.46 3.52 1.99
C GLN A 61 1.11 2.24 1.48
N ILE A 62 0.31 1.20 1.23
CA ILE A 62 0.83 -0.07 0.70
C ILE A 62 0.78 -0.04 -0.83
N ALA A 63 1.95 0.09 -1.46
CA ALA A 63 2.14 -0.24 -2.87
C ALA A 63 2.14 -1.76 -3.04
N ALA A 64 1.56 -2.27 -4.12
CA ALA A 64 1.63 -3.68 -4.46
C ALA A 64 2.20 -3.86 -5.87
N PHE A 65 2.97 -4.93 -6.06
CA PHE A 65 3.37 -5.41 -7.37
C PHE A 65 2.91 -6.86 -7.53
N ARG A 66 2.15 -7.16 -8.57
CA ARG A 66 1.66 -8.51 -8.85
C ARG A 66 2.40 -9.10 -10.04
N CYS A 67 2.92 -10.31 -9.91
CA CYS A 67 3.46 -11.05 -11.04
C CYS A 67 2.33 -11.43 -12.02
N THR A 68 2.53 -11.12 -13.30
CA THR A 68 1.54 -11.40 -14.35
C THR A 68 1.45 -12.89 -14.72
N GLN A 69 2.45 -13.70 -14.31
CA GLN A 69 2.49 -15.13 -14.60
C GLN A 69 2.06 -15.99 -13.41
N CYS A 70 2.75 -15.89 -12.26
CA CYS A 70 2.50 -16.78 -11.12
C CYS A 70 1.59 -16.18 -10.04
N GLY A 71 1.22 -14.91 -10.16
CA GLY A 71 0.35 -14.23 -9.20
C GLY A 71 1.00 -13.86 -7.87
N PHE A 72 2.31 -14.07 -7.69
CA PHE A 72 3.04 -13.59 -6.51
C PHE A 72 2.86 -12.09 -6.35
N ILE A 73 2.53 -11.64 -5.14
CA ILE A 73 2.38 -10.22 -4.80
C ILE A 73 3.45 -9.81 -3.81
N GLU A 74 4.12 -8.71 -4.11
CA GLU A 74 5.05 -8.02 -3.22
C GLU A 74 4.46 -6.69 -2.75
N HIS A 75 4.65 -6.35 -1.47
CA HIS A 75 4.09 -5.16 -0.85
C HIS A 75 5.20 -4.25 -0.32
N TYR A 76 5.04 -2.94 -0.54
CA TYR A 76 5.97 -1.91 -0.07
C TYR A 76 5.21 -0.85 0.72
N ALA A 77 5.69 -0.53 1.92
CA ALA A 77 5.19 0.58 2.73
C ALA A 77 5.89 1.87 2.27
N VAL A 78 5.15 2.78 1.63
CA VAL A 78 5.68 4.04 1.09
C VAL A 78 5.01 5.26 1.73
N GLU A 79 5.75 6.35 1.85
CA GLU A 79 5.24 7.58 2.48
C GLU A 79 4.07 8.18 1.68
N ASN A 80 4.18 8.21 0.35
CA ASN A 80 3.15 8.71 -0.55
C ASN A 80 3.08 7.86 -1.82
N LEU A 81 1.92 7.29 -2.11
CA LEU A 81 1.68 6.76 -3.45
C LEU A 81 1.30 7.90 -4.40
N PRO A 82 1.81 7.89 -5.64
CA PRO A 82 1.34 8.79 -6.67
C PRO A 82 -0.13 8.47 -6.98
N VAL A 83 -1.04 9.29 -6.48
CA VAL A 83 -2.47 9.19 -6.80
C VAL A 83 -2.71 9.86 -8.14
N LYS A 84 -3.03 9.08 -9.17
CA LYS A 84 -3.58 9.62 -10.42
C LYS A 84 -4.98 10.15 -10.12
N ARG A 85 -5.09 11.45 -9.88
CA ARG A 85 -6.39 12.12 -9.77
C ARG A 85 -7.06 12.11 -11.14
N PRO A 86 -8.27 11.55 -11.30
CA PRO A 86 -8.99 11.71 -12.54
C PRO A 86 -9.29 13.20 -12.75
N LYS A 87 -8.92 13.73 -13.93
CA LYS A 87 -9.26 15.09 -14.33
C LYS A 87 -10.73 15.11 -14.78
N TRP A 88 -11.63 15.40 -13.85
CA TRP A 88 -12.99 15.81 -14.18
C TRP A 88 -13.17 17.30 -13.85
N PHE A 89 -12.32 18.16 -14.43
CA PHE A 89 -12.48 19.60 -14.66
C PHE A 89 -11.45 20.02 -15.72
#